data_AF-A0A4Q8K734-F1
#
_entry.id   AF-A0A4Q8K734-F1
#
_cell.length_a   1.000
_cell.length_b   1.000
_cell.length_c   1.000
_cell.angle_alpha   90.00
_cell.angle_beta   90.00
_cell.angle_gamma   90.00
#
_symmetry.space_group_name_H-M   'P 1'
#
loop_
_entity.id
_entity.type
_entity.pdbx_description
1 polymer ?
#
loop_
_entity_poly.entity_id
_entity_poly.type
_entity_poly.pdbx_seq_one_letter_code
_entity_poly.pdbx_strand_id
1 'polypeptide(L)'
;MKVVLLVCLVWVMAMMELVSCRCGSQADCPDGYCCAGSSFFKTCRLYGGEGAQCEPWNKFEEYSTGCPCAENLICSVINRCQSA
;
A
#
# COMPACT_ATOMS: atom_id res chain seq x y z
N MET A 1 -29.55 4.72 23.04
CA MET A 1 -28.09 4.69 23.37
C MET A 1 -27.44 3.35 23.03
N LYS A 2 -27.93 2.21 23.53
CA LYS A 2 -27.37 0.88 23.22
C LYS A 2 -27.33 0.52 21.73
N VAL A 3 -28.40 0.84 20.99
CA VAL A 3 -28.48 0.56 19.53
C VAL A 3 -27.49 1.39 18.71
N VAL A 4 -27.32 2.67 19.04
CA VAL A 4 -26.35 3.56 18.36
C VAL A 4 -24.93 3.05 18.56
N LEU A 5 -24.61 2.60 19.77
CA LEU A 5 -23.30 2.05 20.11
C LEU A 5 -23.00 0.75 19.35
N LEU A 6 -24.01 -0.11 19.18
CA LEU A 6 -23.90 -1.34 18.37
C LEU A 6 -23.71 -1.04 16.89
N VAL A 7 -24.43 -0.06 16.33
CA VAL A 7 -24.25 0.36 14.93
C VAL A 7 -22.84 0.90 14.69
N CYS A 8 -22.32 1.74 15.60
CA CYS A 8 -20.95 2.25 15.49
C CYS A 8 -19.90 1.12 15.54
N LEU A 9 -20.06 0.14 16.43
CA LEU A 9 -19.11 -0.98 16.54
C LEU A 9 -19.12 -1.88 15.30
N VAL A 10 -20.28 -2.16 14.71
CA VAL A 10 -20.39 -2.92 13.46
C VAL A 10 -19.71 -2.17 12.31
N TRP A 11 -19.89 -0.84 12.25
CA TRP A 11 -19.24 0.00 11.23
C TRP A 11 -17.72 0.01 11.35
N VAL A 12 -17.19 0.10 12.58
CA VAL A 12 -15.73 0.06 12.81
C VAL A 12 -15.14 -1.31 12.46
N MET A 13 -15.83 -2.41 12.77
CA MET A 13 -15.37 -3.75 12.41
C MET A 13 -15.41 -4.00 10.90
N ALA A 14 -16.41 -3.49 10.18
CA ALA A 14 -16.45 -3.53 8.72
C ALA A 14 -15.28 -2.77 8.06
N MET A 15 -14.79 -1.71 8.71
CA MET A 15 -13.60 -0.97 8.26
C MET A 15 -12.28 -1.71 8.59
N MET A 16 -12.29 -2.62 9.57
CA MET A 16 -11.09 -3.35 10.03
C MET A 16 -10.75 -4.60 9.21
N GLU A 17 -11.69 -5.17 8.44
CA GLU A 17 -11.40 -6.34 7.58
C GLU A 17 -10.38 -6.03 6.44
N LEU A 18 -10.03 -4.75 6.24
CA LEU A 18 -9.05 -4.29 5.25
C LEU A 18 -7.59 -4.29 5.76
N VAL A 19 -7.33 -4.64 7.03
CA VAL A 19 -6.00 -4.45 7.65
C VAL A 19 -5.04 -5.64 7.44
N SER A 20 -5.52 -6.73 6.81
CA SER A 20 -4.67 -7.87 6.40
C SER A 20 -4.78 -8.15 4.90
N CYS A 21 -4.63 -7.13 4.06
CA CYS A 21 -4.62 -7.30 2.60
C CYS A 21 -3.29 -7.90 2.14
N ARG A 22 -3.12 -9.21 2.34
CA ARG A 22 -2.21 -9.99 1.48
C ARG A 22 -2.63 -9.75 0.03
N CYS A 23 -1.66 -9.60 -0.84
CA CYS A 23 -1.90 -9.41 -2.27
C CYS A 23 -1.08 -10.43 -3.06
N GLY A 24 -1.63 -10.92 -4.16
CA GLY A 24 -0.90 -11.69 -5.16
C GLY A 24 -0.43 -10.82 -6.32
N SER A 25 -1.18 -9.77 -6.61
CA SER A 25 -0.96 -8.83 -7.72
C SER A 25 -1.42 -7.42 -7.37
N GLN A 26 -1.08 -6.44 -8.21
CA GLN A 26 -1.52 -5.06 -8.07
C GLN A 26 -3.06 -4.91 -8.09
N ALA A 27 -3.77 -5.78 -8.80
CA ALA A 27 -5.24 -5.74 -8.90
C ALA A 27 -5.95 -6.06 -7.57
N ASP A 28 -5.25 -6.66 -6.62
CA ASP A 28 -5.77 -6.95 -5.28
C ASP A 28 -5.72 -5.72 -4.36
N CYS A 29 -5.01 -4.67 -4.78
CA CYS A 29 -4.78 -3.49 -3.97
C CYS A 29 -5.67 -2.32 -4.42
N PRO A 30 -6.19 -1.52 -3.48
CA PRO A 30 -6.94 -0.32 -3.79
C PRO A 30 -6.03 0.76 -4.40
N ASP A 31 -6.66 1.75 -5.04
CA ASP A 31 -5.95 2.91 -5.57
C ASP A 31 -5.12 3.60 -4.49
N GLY A 32 -3.91 4.05 -4.86
CA GLY A 32 -2.95 4.64 -3.92
C GLY A 32 -2.07 3.62 -3.17
N TYR A 33 -2.26 2.33 -3.42
CA TYR A 33 -1.45 1.25 -2.86
C TYR A 33 -0.78 0.43 -3.96
N CYS A 34 0.32 -0.23 -3.63
CA CYS A 34 0.93 -1.25 -4.46
C CYS A 34 1.08 -2.58 -3.73
N CYS A 35 1.14 -3.68 -4.49
CA CYS A 35 1.43 -4.98 -3.93
C CYS A 35 2.94 -5.18 -3.72
N ALA A 36 3.41 -5.10 -2.48
CA ALA A 36 4.84 -5.17 -2.15
C ALA A 36 5.17 -6.09 -0.98
N GLY A 37 6.31 -6.78 -1.08
CA GLY A 37 6.88 -7.59 -0.02
C GLY A 37 7.61 -8.81 -0.55
N SER A 38 8.10 -9.65 0.36
CA SER A 38 8.71 -10.93 -0.02
C SER A 38 7.67 -11.85 -0.65
N SER A 39 8.09 -12.78 -1.51
CA SER A 39 7.20 -13.60 -2.35
C SER A 39 6.06 -14.29 -1.60
N PHE A 40 6.25 -14.66 -0.33
CA PHE A 40 5.24 -15.33 0.50
C PHE A 40 4.50 -14.39 1.47
N PHE A 41 4.92 -13.11 1.55
CA PHE A 41 4.39 -12.11 2.48
C PHE A 41 4.23 -10.74 1.78
N LYS A 42 3.68 -10.74 0.56
CA LYS A 42 3.27 -9.51 -0.12
C LYS A 42 2.00 -8.97 0.52
N THR A 43 1.96 -7.66 0.73
CA THR A 43 0.78 -6.94 1.23
C THR A 43 0.59 -5.66 0.43
N CYS A 44 -0.64 -5.15 0.42
CA CYS A 44 -0.88 -3.81 -0.11
C CYS A 44 -0.21 -2.78 0.80
N ARG A 45 0.67 -1.97 0.22
CA ARG A 45 1.39 -0.88 0.90
C ARG A 45 1.15 0.42 0.16
N LEU A 46 1.17 1.54 0.86
CA LEU A 46 1.03 2.85 0.24
C LEU A 46 2.19 3.10 -0.74
N TYR A 47 1.90 3.83 -1.83
CA TYR A 47 2.98 4.40 -2.63
C TYR A 47 3.91 5.28 -1.79
N GLY A 48 5.18 5.30 -2.15
CA GLY A 48 6.23 5.98 -1.39
C GLY A 48 6.06 7.49 -1.40
N GLY A 49 5.92 8.08 -0.21
CA GLY A 49 6.05 9.53 -0.01
C GLY A 49 7.51 9.98 0.01
N GLU A 50 7.75 11.28 0.15
CA GLU A 50 9.10 11.85 0.19
C GLU A 50 10.01 11.15 1.23
N GLY A 51 11.21 10.75 0.82
CA GLY A 51 12.17 10.02 1.65
C GLY A 51 11.83 8.54 1.92
N ALA A 52 10.67 8.05 1.48
CA ALA A 52 10.31 6.64 1.61
C ALA A 52 11.25 5.76 0.76
N GLN A 53 11.47 4.53 1.22
CA GLN A 53 12.15 3.52 0.42
C GLN A 53 11.25 3.13 -0.76
N CYS A 54 11.82 3.06 -1.96
CA CYS A 54 11.08 2.79 -3.18
C CYS A 54 11.79 1.80 -4.09
N GLU A 55 11.01 1.22 -4.99
CA GLU A 55 11.50 0.54 -6.19
C GLU A 55 10.98 1.28 -7.43
N PRO A 56 11.76 1.34 -8.53
CA PRO A 56 11.29 1.91 -9.79
C PRO A 56 10.06 1.19 -10.32
N TRP A 57 9.19 1.92 -11.02
CA TRP A 57 8.09 1.32 -11.79
C TRP A 57 8.63 0.26 -12.76
N ASN A 58 8.03 -0.92 -12.75
CA ASN A 58 8.42 -2.02 -13.61
C ASN A 58 7.20 -2.63 -14.29
N LYS A 59 7.42 -3.27 -15.42
CA LYS A 59 6.36 -3.81 -16.29
C LYS A 59 5.56 -4.98 -15.68
N PHE A 60 6.03 -5.55 -14.58
CA PHE A 60 5.41 -6.69 -13.91
C PHE A 60 4.63 -6.28 -12.66
N GLU A 61 4.75 -5.01 -12.24
CA GLU A 61 4.15 -4.49 -11.01
C GLU A 61 4.52 -5.34 -9.78
N GLU A 62 5.74 -5.88 -9.79
CA GLU A 62 6.27 -6.71 -8.71
C GLU A 62 7.28 -5.92 -7.88
N TYR A 63 7.00 -5.80 -6.59
CA TYR A 63 7.82 -5.03 -5.65
C TYR A 63 8.17 -5.88 -4.43
N SER A 64 9.43 -5.84 -4.04
CA SER A 64 10.02 -6.70 -2.99
C SER A 64 10.33 -5.94 -1.71
N THR A 65 10.78 -4.71 -1.87
CA THR A 65 11.41 -3.85 -0.89
C THR A 65 10.51 -2.66 -0.56
N GLY A 66 9.92 -2.00 -1.56
CA GLY A 66 9.08 -0.83 -1.38
C GLY A 66 8.22 -0.53 -2.60
N CYS A 67 7.10 0.16 -2.39
CA CYS A 67 6.29 0.61 -3.50
C CYS A 67 6.99 1.70 -4.31
N PRO A 68 6.60 1.88 -5.58
CA PRO A 68 6.96 3.08 -6.33
C PRO A 68 6.54 4.36 -5.60
N CYS A 69 7.16 5.46 -5.97
CA CYS A 69 6.82 6.75 -5.40
C CYS A 69 5.44 7.22 -5.85
N ALA A 70 4.78 7.99 -4.99
CA ALA A 70 3.53 8.67 -5.31
C ALA A 70 3.75 9.69 -6.46
N GLU A 71 2.65 10.23 -6.98
CA GLU A 71 2.69 11.23 -8.05
C GLU A 71 3.62 12.40 -7.71
N ASN A 72 4.30 12.92 -8.73
CA ASN A 72 5.29 14.02 -8.64
C ASN A 72 6.59 13.70 -7.88
N LEU A 73 6.81 12.44 -7.51
CA LEU A 73 8.07 11.97 -6.94
C LEU A 73 8.73 10.94 -7.87
N ILE A 74 10.06 10.97 -7.92
CA ILE A 74 10.87 9.96 -8.60
C ILE A 74 11.58 9.06 -7.59
N CYS A 75 11.71 7.79 -7.94
CA CYS A 75 12.58 6.89 -7.19
C CYS A 75 14.03 7.14 -7.62
N SER A 76 14.79 7.83 -6.77
CA SER A 76 16.20 8.17 -7.04
C SER A 76 17.11 6.93 -7.04
N VAL A 77 18.35 7.10 -7.50
CA VAL A 77 19.36 6.02 -7.53
C VAL A 77 19.71 5.45 -6.16
N ILE A 78 19.39 6.16 -5.08
CA ILE A 78 19.55 5.68 -3.69
C ILE A 78 18.31 4.93 -3.18
N ASN A 79 17.37 4.57 -4.06
CA ASN A 79 16.09 3.92 -3.76
C ASN A 79 15.26 4.69 -2.73
N ARG A 80 15.21 6.02 -2.90
CA ARG A 80 14.41 6.93 -2.08
C ARG A 80 13.58 7.85 -2.96
N CYS A 81 12.35 8.08 -2.54
CA CYS A 81 11.47 9.03 -3.21
C CYS A 81 11.92 10.47 -2.97
N GLN A 82 12.06 11.22 -4.05
CA GLN A 82 12.49 12.61 -4.05
C GLN A 82 11.67 13.39 -5.08
N SER A 83 11.58 14.70 -4.91
CA SER A 83 10.95 15.57 -5.91
C SER A 83 11.64 15.40 -7.26
N ALA A 84 10.82 15.25 -8.31
CA ALA A 84 11.28 15.09 -9.68
C ALA A 84 12.09 16.29 -10.18
#